data_AF-A0A850SQH4-F1
#
_entry.id   AF-A0A850SQH4-F1
#
_cell.length_a   1.000
_cell.length_b   1.000
_cell.length_c   1.000
_cell.angle_alpha   90.00
_cell.angle_beta   90.00
_cell.angle_gamma   90.00
#
_symmetry.space_group_name_H-M   'P 1'
#
loop_
_entity.id
_entity.type
_entity.pdbx_description
1 polymer ?
#
loop_
_entity_poly.entity_id
_entity_poly.type
_entity_poly.pdbx_seq_one_letter_code
_entity_poly.pdbx_strand_id
1 'polypeptide(L)'
;MRFGPGGGRGGPGGPGGGGQAGQVAMSAFYTRRLADEVVLFPGQPALDLVSSAPLGGGLGGGPARLDFNSNVAWRGAGLALNGGWVSGYEVPGAVAAQDLSYSGAFTLNLRAFVGFDQRKELLRRHPFLKGLRVTLRADNLLDAAPEVRDAAGITPYTYQKGFLAPAGRTVEIALRKQF
;
A
#
# COMPACT_ATOMS: atom_id res chain seq x y z
N MET A 1 4.58 -1.59 -23.14
CA MET A 1 4.11 -0.19 -23.04
C MET A 1 2.66 -0.13 -23.51
N ARG A 2 1.70 0.26 -22.65
CA ARG A 2 0.34 0.59 -23.09
C ARG A 2 -0.26 1.65 -22.15
N PHE A 3 -0.57 2.82 -22.71
CA PHE A 3 -1.24 3.94 -22.04
C PHE A 3 -2.77 3.87 -22.27
N GLY A 4 -3.53 4.18 -21.21
CA GLY A 4 -4.90 4.78 -21.22
C GLY A 4 -6.10 3.86 -21.49
N PRO A 5 -7.35 4.23 -21.06
CA PRO A 5 -7.85 5.54 -20.56
C PRO A 5 -8.45 5.45 -19.11
N GLY A 6 -8.56 6.48 -18.27
CA GLY A 6 -9.18 7.79 -18.51
C GLY A 6 -10.71 7.72 -18.28
N GLY A 7 -11.22 8.26 -17.16
CA GLY A 7 -12.65 8.59 -17.04
C GLY A 7 -13.39 8.25 -15.74
N GLY A 8 -12.92 8.75 -14.59
CA GLY A 8 -13.77 8.82 -13.39
C GLY A 8 -14.73 10.01 -13.49
N ARG A 9 -15.93 9.80 -14.03
CA ARG A 9 -17.05 10.76 -13.97
C ARG A 9 -17.43 10.98 -12.50
N GLY A 10 -16.93 12.05 -11.90
CA GLY A 10 -17.49 12.59 -10.66
C GLY A 10 -18.89 13.13 -10.95
N GLY A 11 -19.90 12.50 -10.38
CA GLY A 11 -21.28 12.95 -10.49
C GLY A 11 -21.49 14.33 -9.84
N PRO A 12 -22.52 15.10 -10.26
CA PRO A 12 -22.75 16.46 -9.78
C PRO A 12 -23.13 16.43 -8.28
N GLY A 13 -22.34 17.12 -7.45
CA GLY A 13 -22.70 17.39 -6.07
C GLY A 13 -23.88 18.36 -6.01
N GLY A 14 -25.03 17.88 -5.54
CA GLY A 14 -26.21 18.69 -5.33
C GLY A 14 -26.03 19.73 -4.21
N PRO A 15 -26.72 20.88 -4.28
CA PRO A 15 -26.67 21.91 -3.26
C PRO A 15 -27.60 21.51 -2.09
N GLY A 16 -27.02 21.21 -0.94
CA GLY A 16 -27.78 20.83 0.25
C GLY A 16 -26.95 20.96 1.51
N GLY A 17 -27.13 22.08 2.21
CA GLY A 17 -26.68 22.24 3.59
C GLY A 17 -27.41 21.24 4.49
N GLY A 18 -26.72 20.16 4.84
CA GLY A 18 -27.05 19.27 5.94
C GLY A 18 -25.73 18.88 6.57
N GLY A 19 -25.59 19.07 7.88
CA GLY A 19 -24.33 18.83 8.60
C GLY A 19 -23.74 17.50 8.17
N GLN A 20 -22.53 17.53 7.59
CA GLN A 20 -21.84 16.34 7.13
C GLN A 20 -21.68 15.40 8.32
N ALA A 21 -22.56 14.39 8.38
CA ALA A 21 -22.43 13.28 9.30
C ALA A 21 -21.03 12.69 9.07
N GLY A 22 -20.37 12.29 10.16
CA GLY A 22 -19.07 11.66 10.05
C GLY A 22 -19.14 10.49 9.07
N GLN A 23 -18.20 10.42 8.14
CA GLN A 23 -18.07 9.29 7.22
C GLN A 23 -17.04 8.32 7.81
N VAL A 24 -17.40 7.04 7.86
CA VAL A 24 -16.48 5.95 8.16
C VAL A 24 -16.60 4.93 7.06
N ALA A 25 -15.47 4.53 6.49
CA ALA A 25 -15.37 3.45 5.51
C ALA A 25 -14.16 2.58 5.86
N MET A 26 -14.34 1.26 5.82
CA MET A 26 -13.29 0.29 6.08
C MET A 26 -13.47 -0.90 5.14
N SER A 27 -12.37 -1.41 4.60
CA SER A 27 -12.34 -2.64 3.82
C SER A 27 -11.04 -3.39 4.07
N ALA A 28 -11.12 -4.71 4.04
CA ALA A 28 -9.98 -5.60 4.11
C ALA A 28 -10.21 -6.79 3.18
N PHE A 29 -9.19 -7.16 2.42
CA PHE A 29 -9.22 -8.25 1.46
C PHE A 29 -8.07 -9.19 1.77
N TYR A 30 -8.40 -10.44 2.08
CA TYR A 30 -7.43 -11.51 2.25
C TYR A 30 -7.50 -12.44 1.05
N THR A 31 -6.37 -12.68 0.41
CA THR A 31 -6.26 -13.60 -0.72
C THR A 31 -5.19 -14.63 -0.39
N ARG A 32 -5.52 -15.91 -0.57
CA ARG A 32 -4.59 -17.02 -0.40
C ARG A 32 -4.65 -17.97 -1.58
N ARG A 33 -3.48 -18.25 -2.15
CA ARG A 33 -3.25 -19.31 -3.13
C ARG A 33 -3.21 -20.65 -2.40
N LEU A 34 -4.01 -21.60 -2.88
CA LEU A 34 -4.17 -22.91 -2.24
C LEU A 34 -3.44 -24.02 -3.01
N ALA A 35 -3.47 -23.95 -4.34
CA ALA A 35 -2.80 -24.86 -5.25
C ALA A 35 -2.38 -24.08 -6.51
N ASP A 36 -1.17 -24.33 -6.97
CA ASP A 36 -0.58 -23.78 -8.19
C ASP A 36 0.50 -24.75 -8.59
N GLU A 37 0.21 -25.59 -9.57
CA GLU A 37 1.07 -26.69 -9.97
C GLU A 37 1.33 -26.59 -11.47
N VAL A 38 2.60 -26.71 -11.87
CA VAL A 38 2.97 -26.77 -13.28
C VAL A 38 3.75 -28.03 -13.56
N VAL A 39 3.34 -28.73 -14.62
CA VAL A 39 4.08 -29.84 -15.22
C VAL A 39 4.89 -29.28 -16.39
N LEU A 40 6.22 -29.19 -16.23
CA LEU A 40 7.10 -28.65 -17.26
C LEU A 40 7.30 -29.64 -18.43
N PHE A 41 7.32 -30.94 -18.14
CA PHE A 41 7.46 -32.00 -19.13
C PHE A 41 6.50 -33.17 -18.83
N PRO A 42 5.90 -33.80 -19.87
CA PRO A 42 5.08 -35.00 -19.68
C PRO A 42 5.87 -36.10 -18.96
N GLY A 43 5.34 -36.61 -17.85
CA GLY A 43 5.95 -37.70 -17.07
C GLY A 43 6.85 -37.28 -15.90
N GLN A 44 7.00 -35.99 -15.61
CA GLN A 44 7.66 -35.50 -14.39
C GLN A 44 6.66 -35.19 -13.26
N PRO A 45 7.09 -35.22 -11.98
CA PRO A 45 6.31 -34.69 -10.87
C PRO A 45 5.93 -33.24 -11.11
N ALA A 46 4.71 -32.86 -10.73
CA ALA A 46 4.27 -31.47 -10.79
C ALA A 46 5.09 -30.60 -9.84
N LEU A 47 5.48 -29.41 -10.30
CA LEU A 47 6.19 -28.43 -9.50
C LEU A 47 5.17 -27.59 -8.74
N ASP A 48 5.25 -27.56 -7.41
CA ASP A 48 4.43 -26.72 -6.55
C ASP A 48 4.93 -25.26 -6.57
N LEU A 49 4.12 -24.38 -7.15
CA LEU A 49 4.28 -22.93 -7.27
C LEU A 49 3.47 -22.15 -6.21
N VAL A 50 2.88 -22.83 -5.22
CA VAL A 50 2.27 -22.18 -4.05
C VAL A 50 3.33 -21.83 -3.03
N SER A 51 4.22 -22.78 -2.76
CA SER A 51 5.36 -22.61 -1.85
C SER A 51 6.56 -21.96 -2.55
N SER A 52 6.61 -22.03 -3.88
CA SER A 52 7.66 -21.44 -4.71
C SER A 52 7.17 -20.25 -5.57
N ALA A 53 8.09 -19.42 -6.06
CA ALA A 53 7.71 -18.25 -6.87
C ALA A 53 6.89 -18.65 -8.11
N PRO A 54 5.85 -17.86 -8.48
CA PRO A 54 5.18 -18.05 -9.77
C PRO A 54 6.17 -17.87 -10.93
N LEU A 55 5.98 -18.64 -11.99
CA LEU A 55 6.74 -18.52 -13.24
C LEU A 55 6.66 -17.07 -13.73
N GLY A 56 7.77 -16.34 -13.65
CA GLY A 56 7.83 -14.90 -13.91
C GLY A 56 8.48 -14.06 -12.81
N GLY A 57 8.85 -14.65 -11.66
CA GLY A 57 9.88 -14.12 -10.74
C GLY A 57 9.69 -12.64 -10.37
N GLY A 58 8.58 -12.32 -9.70
CA GLY A 58 8.28 -10.96 -9.24
C GLY A 58 8.30 -10.84 -7.72
N LEU A 59 8.81 -9.71 -7.22
CA LEU A 59 8.67 -9.30 -5.82
C LEU A 59 7.17 -9.20 -5.48
N GLY A 60 6.69 -10.07 -4.59
CA GLY A 60 5.27 -10.12 -4.17
C GLY A 60 4.54 -11.42 -4.47
N GLY A 61 5.26 -12.51 -4.78
CA GLY A 61 4.70 -13.82 -5.11
C GLY A 61 4.28 -14.71 -3.93
N GLY A 62 4.27 -14.20 -2.69
CA GLY A 62 3.91 -15.01 -1.52
C GLY A 62 2.49 -15.58 -1.62
N PRO A 63 2.23 -16.79 -1.07
CA PRO A 63 0.94 -17.48 -1.21
C PRO A 63 -0.22 -16.75 -0.56
N ALA A 64 0.03 -15.89 0.42
CA ALA A 64 -0.98 -15.10 1.11
C ALA A 64 -0.70 -13.60 1.01
N ARG A 65 -1.78 -12.83 0.83
CA ARG A 65 -1.80 -11.37 0.76
C ARG A 65 -2.99 -10.82 1.55
N LEU A 66 -2.77 -9.70 2.23
CA LEU A 66 -3.80 -8.90 2.87
C LEU A 66 -3.69 -7.47 2.35
N ASP A 67 -4.78 -6.87 1.93
CA ASP A 67 -4.88 -5.44 1.62
C ASP A 67 -5.96 -4.83 2.51
N PHE A 68 -5.70 -3.67 3.12
CA PHE A 68 -6.70 -2.98 3.93
C PHE A 68 -6.73 -1.49 3.62
N ASN A 69 -7.92 -0.91 3.72
CA ASN A 69 -8.17 0.51 3.58
C ASN A 69 -9.15 0.95 4.65
N SER A 70 -8.87 2.08 5.29
CA SER A 70 -9.78 2.73 6.22
C SER A 70 -9.76 4.25 6.00
N ASN A 71 -10.92 4.87 6.17
CA ASN A 71 -11.09 6.31 6.07
C ASN A 71 -12.16 6.75 7.05
N VAL A 72 -11.83 7.75 7.86
CA VAL A 72 -12.72 8.41 8.80
C VAL A 72 -12.65 9.90 8.55
N ALA A 73 -13.79 10.55 8.35
CA ALA A 73 -13.86 12.00 8.19
C ALA A 73 -14.98 12.56 9.06
N TRP A 74 -14.69 13.62 9.82
CA TRP A 74 -15.68 14.31 10.63
C TRP A 74 -15.31 15.79 10.75
N ARG A 75 -16.30 16.67 10.51
CA ARG A 75 -16.22 18.10 10.86
C ARG A 75 -15.04 18.82 10.20
N GLY A 76 -14.77 18.49 8.95
CA GLY A 76 -13.68 19.06 8.16
C GLY A 76 -12.29 18.48 8.48
N ALA A 77 -12.18 17.50 9.36
CA ALA A 77 -10.98 16.71 9.57
C ALA A 77 -11.18 15.29 9.03
N GLY A 78 -10.08 14.62 8.69
CA GLY A 78 -10.13 13.20 8.33
C GLY A 78 -8.79 12.51 8.46
N LEU A 79 -8.87 11.19 8.56
CA LEU A 79 -7.77 10.25 8.66
C LEU A 79 -8.05 9.07 7.75
N ALA A 80 -7.09 8.72 6.92
CA ALA A 80 -7.10 7.52 6.12
C ALA A 80 -5.84 6.70 6.40
N LEU A 81 -6.03 5.39 6.56
CA LEU A 81 -4.94 4.42 6.65
C LEU A 81 -5.14 3.41 5.53
N ASN A 82 -4.07 3.09 4.82
CA ASN A 82 -4.09 2.02 3.83
C ASN A 82 -2.78 1.26 3.88
N GLY A 83 -2.84 -0.03 3.63
CA GLY A 83 -1.65 -0.84 3.69
C GLY A 83 -1.91 -2.24 3.20
N GLY A 84 -0.85 -3.02 3.17
CA GLY A 84 -0.93 -4.39 2.73
C GLY A 84 0.20 -5.22 3.29
N TRP A 85 -0.08 -6.50 3.44
CA TRP A 85 0.86 -7.53 3.83
C TRP A 85 1.00 -8.55 2.71
N VAL A 86 2.23 -8.99 2.48
CA VAL A 86 2.54 -10.17 1.67
C VAL A 86 3.30 -11.16 2.54
N SER A 87 2.97 -12.44 2.39
CA SER A 87 3.72 -13.55 2.99
C SER A 87 5.09 -13.73 2.36
N GLY A 88 5.99 -14.35 3.11
CA GLY A 88 7.26 -14.83 2.58
C GLY A 88 7.08 -16.08 1.72
N TYR A 89 8.08 -16.36 0.89
CA TYR A 89 8.14 -17.52 0.00
C TYR A 89 9.59 -17.84 -0.34
N GLU A 90 9.83 -19.02 -0.90
CA GLU A 90 11.16 -19.44 -1.31
C GLU A 90 11.23 -19.59 -2.83
N VAL A 91 12.40 -19.39 -3.41
CA VAL A 91 12.67 -19.61 -4.82
C VAL A 91 13.79 -20.61 -4.91
N PRO A 92 13.50 -21.87 -5.30
CA PRO A 92 14.54 -22.87 -5.46
C PRO A 92 15.45 -22.51 -6.62
N GLY A 93 16.76 -22.61 -6.40
CA GLY A 93 17.78 -22.47 -7.44
C GLY A 93 18.02 -23.77 -8.19
N ALA A 94 18.93 -23.74 -9.18
CA ALA A 94 19.32 -24.96 -9.89
C ALA A 94 20.08 -25.94 -8.98
N VAL A 95 20.67 -25.42 -7.90
CA VAL A 95 21.27 -26.16 -6.78
C VAL A 95 20.87 -25.48 -5.47
N ALA A 96 20.81 -26.22 -4.37
CA ALA A 96 20.36 -25.70 -3.06
C ALA A 96 21.14 -24.46 -2.58
N ALA A 97 22.42 -24.32 -2.96
CA ALA A 97 23.23 -23.15 -2.65
C ALA A 97 22.74 -21.84 -3.33
N GLN A 98 21.83 -21.94 -4.30
CA GLN A 98 21.24 -20.82 -5.04
C GLN A 98 19.80 -20.51 -4.61
N ASP A 99 19.29 -21.19 -3.59
CA ASP A 99 17.95 -20.94 -3.09
C ASP A 99 17.86 -19.51 -2.52
N LEU A 100 16.75 -18.82 -2.82
CA LEU A 100 16.47 -17.47 -2.32
C LEU A 100 15.23 -17.50 -1.44
N SER A 101 15.36 -17.06 -0.20
CA SER A 101 14.25 -16.85 0.73
C SER A 101 13.79 -15.40 0.69
N TYR A 102 12.49 -15.18 0.54
CA TYR A 102 11.85 -13.87 0.55
C TYR A 102 11.05 -13.73 1.84
N SER A 103 11.31 -12.69 2.62
CA SER A 103 10.56 -12.42 3.84
C SER A 103 9.18 -11.81 3.54
N GLY A 104 8.25 -12.00 4.47
CA GLY A 104 6.98 -11.27 4.43
C GLY A 104 7.19 -9.80 4.74
N ALA A 105 6.38 -8.92 4.14
CA ALA A 105 6.47 -7.48 4.32
C ALA A 105 5.10 -6.87 4.57
N PHE A 106 5.02 -5.98 5.56
CA PHE A 106 3.82 -5.20 5.86
C PHE A 106 4.06 -3.71 5.61
N THR A 107 3.29 -3.14 4.70
CA THR A 107 3.35 -1.72 4.34
C THR A 107 2.16 -0.99 4.93
N LEU A 108 2.40 0.23 5.44
CA LEU A 108 1.38 1.08 6.06
C LEU A 108 1.57 2.51 5.57
N ASN A 109 0.52 3.10 5.06
CA ASN A 109 0.47 4.50 4.65
C ASN A 109 -0.62 5.22 5.47
N LEU A 110 -0.35 6.49 5.74
CA LEU A 110 -1.22 7.35 6.53
C LEU A 110 -1.44 8.66 5.80
N ARG A 111 -2.69 9.12 5.78
CA ARG A 111 -3.05 10.47 5.37
C ARG A 111 -4.00 11.08 6.39
N ALA A 112 -3.64 12.23 6.94
CA ALA A 112 -4.50 13.02 7.79
C ALA A 112 -4.70 14.40 7.18
N PHE A 113 -5.89 14.98 7.34
CA PHE A 113 -6.13 16.37 6.95
C PHE A 113 -7.02 17.08 7.95
N VAL A 114 -6.87 18.40 8.00
CA VAL A 114 -7.77 19.30 8.72
C VAL A 114 -8.05 20.54 7.88
N GLY A 115 -9.33 20.81 7.66
CA GLY A 115 -9.84 22.07 7.12
C GLY A 115 -10.47 22.91 8.23
N PHE A 116 -10.32 24.22 8.13
CA PHE A 116 -10.78 25.15 9.17
C PHE A 116 -12.17 25.74 8.92
N ASP A 117 -12.76 25.53 7.72
CA ASP A 117 -14.04 26.12 7.31
C ASP A 117 -15.22 25.77 8.21
N GLN A 118 -15.17 24.59 8.84
CA GLN A 118 -16.23 24.13 9.73
C GLN A 118 -16.03 24.58 11.19
N ARG A 119 -14.92 25.27 11.49
CA ARG A 119 -14.54 25.69 12.85
C ARG A 119 -14.86 27.17 13.08
N LYS A 120 -16.16 27.48 13.20
CA LYS A 120 -16.68 28.87 13.28
C LYS A 120 -15.99 29.73 14.35
N GLU A 121 -15.69 29.18 15.52
CA GLU A 121 -14.99 29.93 16.59
C GLU A 121 -13.56 30.31 16.22
N LEU A 122 -12.80 29.37 15.64
CA LEU A 122 -11.44 29.62 15.15
C LEU A 122 -11.41 30.63 14.02
N LEU A 123 -12.37 30.56 13.10
CA LEU A 123 -12.48 31.53 12.00
C LEU A 123 -12.82 32.94 12.49
N ARG A 124 -13.63 33.06 13.56
CA ARG A 124 -13.92 34.36 14.18
C ARG A 124 -12.68 35.00 14.79
N ARG A 125 -11.83 34.21 15.45
CA ARG A 125 -10.57 34.70 16.04
C ARG A 125 -9.48 34.91 14.98
N HIS A 126 -9.45 34.07 13.96
CA HIS A 126 -8.42 34.04 12.92
C HIS A 126 -9.05 33.91 11.52
N PRO A 127 -9.52 35.02 10.91
CA PRO A 127 -10.19 35.00 9.61
C PRO A 127 -9.31 34.48 8.47
N PHE A 128 -7.98 34.61 8.60
CA PHE A 128 -7.02 34.11 7.61
C PHE A 128 -7.06 32.58 7.43
N LEU A 129 -7.65 31.84 8.37
CA LEU A 129 -7.80 30.37 8.26
C LEU A 129 -8.95 29.95 7.33
N LYS A 130 -9.81 30.86 6.90
CA LYS A 130 -10.91 30.56 5.95
C LYS A 130 -10.33 29.99 4.66
N GLY A 131 -10.86 28.88 4.16
CA GLY A 131 -10.39 28.19 2.97
C GLY A 131 -9.03 27.50 3.12
N LEU A 132 -8.46 27.44 4.34
CA LEU A 132 -7.21 26.76 4.62
C LEU A 132 -7.45 25.27 4.92
N ARG A 133 -6.60 24.42 4.35
CA ARG A 133 -6.48 22.99 4.68
C ARG A 133 -5.02 22.61 4.87
N VAL A 134 -4.74 21.90 5.96
CA VAL A 134 -3.44 21.28 6.24
C VAL A 134 -3.60 19.77 6.02
N THR A 135 -2.65 19.16 5.33
CA THR A 135 -2.61 17.70 5.10
C THR A 135 -1.24 17.16 5.50
N LEU A 136 -1.24 16.08 6.26
CA LEU A 136 -0.07 15.27 6.57
C LEU A 136 -0.21 13.95 5.82
N ARG A 137 0.83 13.56 5.10
CA ARG A 137 0.94 12.27 4.44
C ARG A 137 2.22 11.59 4.89
N ALA A 138 2.13 10.32 5.23
CA ALA A 138 3.28 9.47 5.45
C ALA A 138 3.12 8.18 4.64
N ASP A 139 4.01 7.95 3.68
CA ASP A 139 4.06 6.70 2.91
C ASP A 139 5.12 5.78 3.48
N ASN A 140 4.82 4.48 3.47
CA ASN A 140 5.63 3.43 4.08
C ASN A 140 6.09 3.82 5.51
N LEU A 141 5.13 4.11 6.38
CA LEU A 141 5.35 4.57 7.74
C LEU A 141 6.23 3.62 8.56
N LEU A 142 6.26 2.33 8.21
CA LEU A 142 7.06 1.31 8.86
C LEU A 142 8.44 1.11 8.22
N ASP A 143 8.73 1.79 7.11
CA ASP A 143 9.94 1.60 6.31
C ASP A 143 10.17 0.11 5.95
N ALA A 144 9.09 -0.57 5.57
CA ALA A 144 9.10 -1.99 5.27
C ALA A 144 9.40 -2.25 3.81
N ALA A 145 10.19 -3.29 3.55
CA ALA A 145 10.44 -3.88 2.25
C ALA A 145 10.68 -5.39 2.44
N PRO A 146 10.35 -6.26 1.46
CA PRO A 146 10.75 -7.66 1.51
C PRO A 146 12.28 -7.78 1.58
N GLU A 147 12.77 -8.59 2.52
CA GLU A 147 14.18 -8.98 2.59
C GLU A 147 14.36 -10.25 1.77
N VAL A 148 15.42 -10.28 0.95
CA VAL A 148 15.80 -11.49 0.21
C VAL A 148 17.12 -11.99 0.77
N ARG A 149 17.22 -13.28 1.04
CA ARG A 149 18.45 -13.92 1.54
C ARG A 149 18.74 -15.18 0.73
N ASP A 150 20.00 -15.35 0.37
CA ASP A 150 20.49 -16.59 -0.23
C ASP A 150 20.64 -17.71 0.81
N ALA A 151 21.06 -18.89 0.35
CA ALA A 151 21.32 -20.06 1.19
C ALA A 151 22.40 -19.82 2.27
N ALA A 152 23.27 -18.82 2.13
CA ALA A 152 24.25 -18.42 3.13
C ALA A 152 23.72 -17.35 4.10
N GLY A 153 22.45 -16.93 3.94
CA GLY A 153 21.81 -15.89 4.73
C GLY A 153 22.20 -14.46 4.32
N ILE A 154 22.91 -14.29 3.20
CA ILE A 154 23.38 -13.01 2.70
C ILE A 154 22.31 -12.43 1.77
N THR A 155 22.04 -11.12 1.89
CA THR A 155 21.19 -10.43 0.93
C THR A 155 21.96 -10.15 -0.36
N PRO A 156 21.57 -10.73 -1.51
CA PRO A 156 22.27 -10.47 -2.76
C PRO A 156 22.18 -8.99 -3.14
N TYR A 157 23.19 -8.48 -3.85
CA TYR A 157 23.32 -7.06 -4.16
C TYR A 157 22.07 -6.46 -4.82
N THR A 158 21.44 -7.19 -5.75
CA THR A 158 20.23 -6.77 -6.47
C THR A 158 18.99 -6.62 -5.59
N TYR A 159 18.98 -7.26 -4.42
CA TYR A 159 17.85 -7.25 -3.48
C TYR A 159 18.12 -6.42 -2.22
N GLN A 160 19.19 -5.63 -2.21
CA GLN A 160 19.40 -4.69 -1.12
C GLN A 160 18.26 -3.67 -1.07
N LYS A 161 17.85 -3.30 0.15
CA LYS A 161 16.71 -2.41 0.42
C LYS A 161 16.75 -1.12 -0.40
N GLY A 162 17.93 -0.55 -0.62
CA GLY A 162 18.10 0.69 -1.40
C GLY A 162 17.69 0.55 -2.88
N PHE A 163 17.76 -0.66 -3.45
CA PHE A 163 17.27 -0.93 -4.81
C PHE A 163 15.79 -1.29 -4.83
N LEU A 164 15.29 -1.93 -3.78
CA LEU A 164 13.89 -2.38 -3.70
C LEU A 164 12.92 -1.25 -3.30
N ALA A 165 13.33 -0.38 -2.38
CA ALA A 165 12.53 0.69 -1.83
C ALA A 165 13.37 1.98 -1.69
N PRO A 166 13.80 2.59 -2.81
CA PRO A 166 14.74 3.73 -2.79
C PRO A 166 14.20 4.95 -2.04
N ALA A 167 12.88 5.16 -2.04
CA ALA A 167 12.25 6.25 -1.29
C ALA A 167 12.08 5.94 0.21
N GLY A 168 12.14 4.67 0.61
CA GLY A 168 11.93 4.23 1.99
C GLY A 168 10.62 4.78 2.58
N ARG A 169 10.74 5.46 3.72
CA ARG A 169 9.67 6.22 4.37
C ARG A 169 9.69 7.68 3.93
N THR A 170 8.55 8.19 3.51
CA THR A 170 8.39 9.61 3.17
C THR A 170 7.35 10.27 4.07
N VAL A 171 7.57 11.53 4.43
CA VAL A 171 6.63 12.35 5.19
C VAL A 171 6.47 13.69 4.49
N GLU A 172 5.24 14.05 4.16
CA GLU A 172 4.87 15.27 3.47
C GLU A 172 3.85 16.07 4.28
N ILE A 173 4.07 17.37 4.38
CA ILE A 173 3.10 18.33 4.92
C ILE A 173 2.72 19.28 3.80
N ALA A 174 1.43 19.34 3.48
CA ALA A 174 0.89 20.20 2.43
C ALA A 174 -0.09 21.22 3.01
N LEU A 175 0.05 22.47 2.57
CA LEU A 175 -0.84 23.57 2.88
C LEU A 175 -1.62 23.97 1.63
N ARG A 176 -2.96 23.97 1.69
CA ARG A 176 -3.84 24.42 0.61
C ARG A 176 -4.70 25.57 1.07
N LYS A 177 -4.67 26.70 0.35
CA LYS A 177 -5.52 27.88 0.57
C LYS A 177 -6.44 28.10 -0.62
N GLN A 178 -7.74 28.24 -0.37
CA GLN A 178 -8.74 28.65 -1.36
C GLN A 178 -9.14 30.10 -1.07
N PHE A 179 -9.14 30.94 -2.10
CA PHE A 179 -9.45 32.37 -2.04
C PHE A 179 -10.88 32.65 -2.46
#